data_AF-A0A3D4EYZ5-F1
#
_entry.id   AF-A0A3D4EYZ5-F1
#
_cell.length_a   1.000
_cell.length_b   1.000
_cell.length_c   1.000
_cell.angle_alpha   90.00
_cell.angle_beta   90.00
_cell.angle_gamma   90.00
#
_symmetry.space_group_name_H-M   'P 1'
#
loop_
_entity.id
_entity.type
_entity.pdbx_description
1 polymer ?
#
loop_
_entity_poly.entity_id
_entity_poly.type
_entity_poly.pdbx_seq_one_letter_code
_entity_poly.pdbx_strand_id
1 'polypeptide(L)'
;EKYFKIELKIPPTNAISRYLRNNRGKDSLIVVSGFPIDFDKVVQICDPRLGRATTYPDLRLIHLELSALHDSKVTDDLREKLSNPQHPSYFNENLNELRALDPLRRKDAVSELAEISPNVELRYSDEIIAEFIRLIRNETDDQLLSDLGRALLIWAQDNPVAVDVVSEKVEQLIKLNSNVPVSVIDFLVKANAEKAPLFIDTLWSIKPEVWTSQYIALGVSAEKRMIFHLNGPSIRITKAAASVLASIGTEMALQSLAKYQSSSDSELKALVARAIAAIKSR
;
A
#
# COMPACT_ATOMS: atom_id res chain seq x y z
N GLU A 1 -3.66 34.85 -48.38
CA GLU A 1 -3.77 34.66 -46.92
C GLU A 1 -2.43 34.91 -46.26
N LYS A 2 -2.42 35.50 -45.05
CA LYS A 2 -1.20 35.62 -44.23
C LYS A 2 -1.19 34.49 -43.20
N TYR A 3 -0.30 33.52 -43.40
CA TYR A 3 -0.12 32.41 -42.46
C TYR A 3 0.95 32.80 -41.42
N PHE A 4 0.64 32.58 -40.14
CA PHE A 4 1.65 32.63 -39.08
C PHE A 4 2.47 31.34 -39.13
N LYS A 5 3.77 31.43 -39.46
CA LYS A 5 4.70 30.31 -39.29
C LYS A 5 5.16 30.25 -37.84
N ILE A 6 4.64 29.28 -37.10
CA ILE A 6 5.20 28.89 -35.80
C ILE A 6 6.17 27.74 -36.07
N GLU A 7 7.46 27.98 -35.87
CA GLU A 7 8.48 26.94 -35.98
C GLU A 7 8.47 26.11 -34.69
N LEU A 8 7.91 24.90 -34.75
CA LEU A 8 7.95 23.95 -33.64
C LEU A 8 9.34 23.32 -33.57
N LYS A 9 10.24 23.93 -32.79
CA LYS A 9 11.55 23.33 -32.51
C LYS A 9 11.38 22.28 -31.44
N ILE A 10 11.50 21.01 -31.82
CA ILE A 10 11.60 19.87 -30.90
C ILE A 10 13.10 19.73 -30.58
N PRO A 11 13.57 20.14 -29.39
CA PRO A 11 14.98 20.00 -29.06
C PRO A 11 15.31 18.51 -28.97
N PRO A 12 16.42 18.04 -29.57
CA PRO A 12 16.79 16.62 -29.54
C PRO A 12 17.03 16.07 -28.13
N THR A 13 17.19 16.95 -27.14
CA THR A 13 17.41 16.62 -25.73
C THR A 13 16.13 16.62 -24.89
N ASN A 14 15.00 17.14 -25.40
CA ASN A 14 13.76 17.30 -24.63
C ASN A 14 12.68 16.40 -25.20
N ALA A 15 12.44 15.29 -24.50
CA ALA A 15 11.45 14.32 -24.92
C ALA A 15 9.99 14.80 -24.73
N ILE A 16 9.78 15.90 -24.01
CA ILE A 16 8.49 16.60 -23.85
C ILE A 16 8.72 18.10 -24.08
N SER A 17 7.94 18.71 -24.98
CA SER A 17 7.95 20.16 -25.26
C SER A 17 6.56 20.74 -25.06
N ARG A 18 6.45 21.88 -24.36
CA ARG A 18 5.18 22.58 -24.11
C ARG A 18 5.15 23.91 -24.86
N TYR A 19 4.11 24.12 -25.65
CA TYR A 19 3.83 25.36 -26.36
C TYR A 19 2.53 25.97 -25.85
N LEU A 20 2.58 27.17 -25.28
CA LEU A 20 1.40 27.89 -24.84
C LEU A 20 0.59 28.34 -26.06
N ARG A 21 -0.72 28.02 -26.10
CA ARG A 21 -1.59 28.42 -27.22
C ARG A 21 -2.24 29.79 -27.01
N ASN A 22 -2.27 30.27 -25.77
CA ASN A 22 -2.81 31.58 -25.42
C ASN A 22 -1.93 32.29 -24.39
N ASN A 23 -1.96 33.63 -24.37
CA ASN A 23 -1.19 34.47 -23.42
C ASN A 23 -1.63 34.30 -21.96
N ARG A 24 -2.69 33.52 -21.68
CA ARG A 24 -3.24 33.27 -20.34
C ARG A 24 -2.82 31.93 -19.75
N GLY A 25 -2.06 31.12 -20.47
CA GLY A 25 -1.51 29.84 -20.00
C GLY A 25 -2.54 28.74 -19.73
N LYS A 26 -3.81 28.93 -20.13
CA LYS A 26 -4.89 27.95 -19.89
C LYS A 26 -4.88 26.78 -20.86
N ASP A 27 -4.38 27.01 -22.07
CA ASP A 27 -4.29 25.99 -23.12
C ASP A 27 -2.83 25.82 -23.54
N SER A 28 -2.40 24.57 -23.71
CA SER A 28 -1.08 24.27 -24.25
C SER A 28 -1.09 23.07 -25.17
N LEU A 29 -0.25 23.13 -26.20
CA LEU A 29 0.13 21.97 -27.00
C LEU A 29 1.35 21.33 -26.33
N ILE A 30 1.22 20.05 -25.97
CA ILE A 30 2.34 19.26 -25.46
C ILE A 30 2.75 18.29 -26.57
N VAL A 31 4.01 18.37 -26.99
CA VAL A 31 4.61 17.47 -27.98
C VAL A 31 5.52 16.52 -27.24
N VAL A 32 5.17 15.24 -27.27
CA VAL A 32 6.00 14.15 -26.72
C VAL A 32 6.68 13.47 -27.90
N SER A 33 8.00 13.36 -27.86
CA SER A 33 8.81 12.80 -28.95
C SER A 33 9.97 11.99 -28.41
N GLY A 34 10.50 11.05 -29.19
CA GLY A 34 11.66 10.24 -28.79
C GLY A 34 11.35 9.09 -27.83
N PHE A 35 10.10 8.88 -27.45
CA PHE A 35 9.68 7.69 -26.68
C PHE A 35 8.75 6.79 -27.49
N PRO A 36 8.99 5.46 -27.51
CA PRO A 36 8.04 4.49 -28.05
C PRO A 36 6.90 4.29 -27.05
N ILE A 37 6.02 5.28 -26.94
CA ILE A 37 4.79 5.17 -26.16
C ILE A 37 3.64 4.86 -27.12
N ASP A 38 2.88 3.84 -26.77
CA ASP A 38 1.65 3.47 -27.45
C ASP A 38 0.61 4.58 -27.29
N PHE A 39 0.06 5.04 -28.41
CA PHE A 39 -0.91 6.13 -28.44
C PHE A 39 -2.14 5.80 -27.61
N ASP A 40 -2.63 4.57 -27.68
CA ASP A 40 -3.84 4.14 -26.96
C ASP A 40 -3.60 4.09 -25.45
N LYS A 41 -2.38 3.75 -25.01
CA LYS A 41 -2.00 3.80 -23.59
C LYS A 41 -2.00 5.22 -23.05
N VAL A 42 -1.58 6.21 -23.84
CA VAL A 42 -1.65 7.61 -23.41
C VAL A 42 -3.10 8.05 -23.24
N VAL A 43 -3.98 7.66 -24.19
CA VAL A 43 -5.42 7.96 -24.12
C VAL A 43 -6.04 7.38 -22.86
N GLN A 44 -5.74 6.13 -22.52
CA GLN A 44 -6.22 5.47 -21.29
C GLN A 44 -5.76 6.18 -20.00
N ILE A 45 -4.61 6.85 -20.01
CA ILE A 45 -4.14 7.64 -18.86
C ILE A 45 -4.84 9.00 -18.84
N CYS A 46 -5.12 9.58 -20.00
CA CYS A 46 -5.77 10.88 -20.10
C CYS A 46 -7.27 10.82 -19.74
N ASP A 47 -7.99 9.81 -20.22
CA ASP A 47 -9.44 9.64 -20.04
C ASP A 47 -9.74 8.28 -19.38
N PRO A 48 -10.48 8.25 -18.25
CA PRO A 48 -11.20 9.38 -17.64
C PRO A 48 -10.39 10.18 -16.61
N ARG A 49 -9.11 9.83 -16.40
CA ARG A 49 -8.39 10.24 -15.19
C ARG A 49 -8.03 11.72 -15.14
N LEU A 50 -7.45 12.26 -16.22
CA LEU A 50 -7.09 13.68 -16.28
C LEU A 50 -8.28 14.55 -16.72
N GLY A 51 -9.26 13.93 -17.36
CA GLY A 51 -10.44 14.57 -17.92
C GLY A 51 -10.93 13.77 -19.12
N ARG A 52 -11.36 14.47 -20.18
CA ARG A 52 -11.94 13.83 -21.36
C ARG A 52 -11.01 13.93 -22.56
N ALA A 53 -10.75 12.80 -23.21
CA ALA A 53 -9.89 12.74 -24.39
C ALA A 53 -10.72 12.59 -25.67
N THR A 54 -10.42 13.42 -26.66
CA THR A 54 -10.84 13.22 -28.06
C THR A 54 -9.60 12.93 -28.89
N THR A 55 -9.61 11.82 -29.62
CA THR A 55 -8.43 11.34 -30.36
C THR A 55 -8.56 11.57 -31.85
N TYR A 56 -7.43 11.87 -32.48
CA TYR A 56 -7.28 11.96 -33.93
C TYR A 56 -6.10 11.07 -34.35
N PRO A 57 -6.34 9.75 -34.55
CA PRO A 57 -5.27 8.76 -34.75
C PRO A 57 -4.37 9.06 -35.94
N ASP A 58 -4.95 9.50 -37.07
CA ASP A 58 -4.21 9.85 -38.29
C ASP A 58 -3.19 10.98 -38.07
N LEU A 59 -3.46 11.84 -37.10
CA LEU A 59 -2.60 12.95 -36.70
C LEU A 59 -1.75 12.62 -35.47
N ARG A 60 -1.94 11.44 -34.87
CA ARG A 60 -1.42 11.07 -33.54
C ARG A 60 -1.62 12.18 -32.50
N LEU A 61 -2.80 12.80 -32.51
CA LEU A 61 -3.15 13.92 -31.64
C LEU A 61 -4.21 13.49 -30.61
N ILE A 62 -3.96 13.85 -29.35
CA ILE A 62 -4.94 13.73 -28.25
C ILE A 62 -5.34 15.15 -27.85
N HIS A 63 -6.62 15.47 -28.01
CA HIS A 63 -7.21 16.65 -27.39
C HIS A 63 -7.71 16.26 -26.01
N LEU A 64 -7.12 16.83 -24.97
CA LEU A 64 -7.52 16.58 -23.58
C LEU A 64 -8.19 17.81 -22.99
N GLU A 65 -9.44 17.67 -22.59
CA GLU A 65 -10.14 18.62 -21.73
C GLU A 65 -9.90 18.22 -20.28
N LEU A 66 -9.15 19.03 -19.52
CA LEU A 66 -8.80 18.71 -18.13
C LEU A 66 -10.00 18.83 -17.20
N SER A 67 -10.11 17.89 -16.27
CA SER A 67 -11.12 17.90 -15.23
C SER A 67 -10.90 19.08 -14.28
N ALA A 68 -11.98 19.81 -13.97
CA ALA A 68 -11.97 20.90 -13.01
C ALA A 68 -11.56 20.44 -11.60
N LEU A 69 -11.70 19.14 -11.30
CA LEU A 69 -11.24 18.51 -10.07
C LEU A 69 -9.77 18.83 -9.75
N HIS A 70 -8.91 18.93 -10.76
CA HIS A 70 -7.48 19.12 -10.55
C HIS A 70 -7.09 20.56 -10.19
N ASP A 71 -7.96 21.53 -10.50
CA ASP A 71 -7.76 22.96 -10.22
C ASP A 71 -8.68 23.49 -9.11
N SER A 72 -9.60 22.66 -8.60
CA SER A 72 -10.56 23.06 -7.58
C SER A 72 -9.87 23.35 -6.25
N LYS A 73 -10.12 24.52 -5.67
CA LYS A 73 -9.73 24.82 -4.28
C LYS A 73 -10.60 24.05 -3.30
N VAL A 74 -9.99 23.58 -2.23
CA VAL A 74 -10.71 22.97 -1.11
C VAL A 74 -11.46 24.06 -0.35
N THR A 75 -12.79 24.07 -0.48
CA THR A 75 -13.72 24.96 0.25
C THR A 75 -14.11 24.34 1.58
N ASP A 76 -14.69 25.13 2.50
CA ASP A 76 -15.17 24.61 3.78
C ASP A 76 -16.30 23.58 3.60
N ASP A 77 -17.19 23.81 2.64
CA ASP A 77 -18.23 22.84 2.23
C ASP A 77 -17.61 21.52 1.74
N LEU A 78 -16.53 21.57 0.96
CA LEU A 78 -15.84 20.35 0.53
C LEU A 78 -15.16 19.65 1.70
N ARG A 79 -14.54 20.38 2.64
CA ARG A 79 -13.94 19.79 3.85
C ARG A 79 -14.97 19.04 4.69
N GLU A 80 -16.14 19.63 4.89
CA GLU A 80 -17.22 18.98 5.63
C GLU A 80 -17.64 17.68 4.95
N LYS A 81 -17.77 17.69 3.62
CA LYS A 81 -18.11 16.49 2.84
C LYS A 81 -17.02 15.42 2.92
N LEU A 82 -15.75 15.80 2.95
CA LEU A 82 -14.63 14.86 2.98
C LEU A 82 -14.39 14.21 4.33
N SER A 83 -14.83 14.85 5.43
CA SER A 83 -14.54 14.43 6.81
C SER A 83 -15.76 13.90 7.58
N ASN A 84 -16.95 13.92 6.98
CA ASN A 84 -18.17 13.44 7.62
C ASN A 84 -18.72 12.17 6.93
N PRO A 85 -18.45 10.95 7.45
CA PRO A 85 -18.95 9.70 6.87
C PRO A 85 -20.47 9.60 6.75
N GLN A 86 -21.22 10.39 7.52
CA GLN A 86 -22.68 10.45 7.45
C GLN A 86 -23.19 11.37 6.32
N HIS A 87 -22.32 12.20 5.75
CA HIS A 87 -22.70 13.08 4.66
C HIS A 87 -22.97 12.26 3.38
N PRO A 88 -24.09 12.48 2.66
CA PRO A 88 -24.45 11.70 1.47
C PRO A 88 -23.37 11.68 0.38
N SER A 89 -22.59 12.74 0.23
CA SER A 89 -21.50 12.84 -0.76
C SER A 89 -20.14 12.32 -0.29
N TYR A 90 -19.97 11.91 0.98
CA TYR A 90 -18.65 11.61 1.57
C TYR A 90 -17.78 10.68 0.73
N PHE A 91 -18.34 9.53 0.33
CA PHE A 91 -17.61 8.55 -0.45
C PHE A 91 -17.32 9.03 -1.88
N ASN A 92 -18.25 9.75 -2.50
CA ASN A 92 -18.06 10.28 -3.84
C ASN A 92 -16.96 11.34 -3.87
N GLU A 93 -16.95 12.25 -2.90
CA GLU A 93 -15.90 13.27 -2.82
C GLU A 93 -14.55 12.65 -2.49
N ASN A 94 -14.46 11.73 -1.52
CA ASN A 94 -13.21 11.03 -1.25
C ASN A 94 -12.70 10.22 -2.45
N LEU A 95 -13.60 9.58 -3.21
CA LEU A 95 -13.24 8.91 -4.47
C LEU A 95 -12.69 9.90 -5.51
N ASN A 96 -13.26 11.10 -5.61
CA ASN A 96 -12.72 12.15 -6.47
C ASN A 96 -11.32 12.58 -5.99
N GLU A 97 -11.13 12.75 -4.69
CA GLU A 97 -9.83 13.10 -4.13
C GLU A 97 -8.76 12.03 -4.35
N LEU A 98 -9.11 10.73 -4.28
CA LEU A 98 -8.20 9.61 -4.65
C LEU A 98 -7.72 9.70 -6.12
N ARG A 99 -8.53 10.30 -6.99
CA ARG A 99 -8.24 10.52 -8.41
C ARG A 99 -7.51 11.84 -8.68
N ALA A 100 -7.41 12.73 -7.69
CA ALA A 100 -6.73 14.00 -7.84
C ALA A 100 -5.24 13.83 -8.21
N LEU A 101 -4.71 14.76 -8.99
CA LEU A 101 -3.28 14.77 -9.32
C LEU A 101 -2.41 15.11 -8.11
N ASP A 102 -2.91 16.01 -7.26
CA ASP A 102 -2.26 16.43 -6.03
C ASP A 102 -2.06 15.23 -5.09
N PRO A 103 -0.80 14.85 -4.77
CA PRO A 103 -0.51 13.76 -3.84
C PRO A 103 -1.04 14.00 -2.43
N LEU A 104 -1.11 15.24 -1.97
CA LEU A 104 -1.59 15.56 -0.62
C LEU A 104 -3.09 15.29 -0.51
N ARG A 105 -3.87 15.75 -1.49
CA ARG A 105 -5.30 15.46 -1.57
C ARG A 105 -5.61 13.96 -1.58
N ARG A 106 -4.82 13.19 -2.33
CA ARG A 106 -4.91 11.73 -2.33
C ARG A 106 -4.59 11.12 -0.98
N LYS A 107 -3.55 11.61 -0.30
CA LYS A 107 -3.14 11.13 1.02
C LYS A 107 -4.21 11.41 2.08
N ASP A 108 -4.79 12.60 2.06
CA ASP A 108 -5.87 12.97 2.96
C ASP A 108 -7.10 12.06 2.73
N ALA A 109 -7.47 11.82 1.48
CA ALA A 109 -8.58 10.92 1.15
C ALA A 109 -8.33 9.46 1.58
N VAL A 110 -7.12 8.92 1.40
CA VAL A 110 -6.78 7.60 1.93
C VAL A 110 -6.91 7.58 3.46
N SER A 111 -6.45 8.64 4.14
CA SER A 111 -6.51 8.74 5.60
C SER A 111 -7.96 8.75 6.10
N GLU A 112 -8.83 9.55 5.49
CA GLU A 112 -10.26 9.60 5.79
C GLU A 112 -10.92 8.21 5.60
N LEU A 113 -10.65 7.56 4.47
CA LEU A 113 -11.22 6.26 4.14
C LEU A 113 -10.63 5.10 4.99
N ALA A 114 -9.49 5.32 5.67
CA ALA A 114 -8.86 4.37 6.57
C ALA A 114 -9.42 4.40 8.00
N GLU A 115 -10.26 5.38 8.34
CA GLU A 115 -10.75 5.61 9.71
C GLU A 115 -12.27 5.43 9.83
N ILE A 116 -12.89 4.85 8.80
CA ILE A 116 -14.33 4.61 8.78
C ILE A 116 -14.74 3.60 9.84
N SER A 117 -15.81 3.93 10.56
CA SER A 117 -16.38 3.06 11.58
C SER A 117 -17.07 1.84 10.96
N PRO A 118 -17.02 0.64 11.60
CA PRO A 118 -17.61 -0.59 11.05
C PRO A 118 -19.12 -0.57 10.81
N ASN A 119 -19.84 0.42 11.35
CA ASN A 119 -21.29 0.58 11.23
C ASN A 119 -21.72 1.46 10.04
N VAL A 120 -20.78 1.98 9.25
CA VAL A 120 -21.07 2.80 8.08
C VAL A 120 -21.21 1.91 6.85
N GLU A 121 -22.29 2.08 6.08
CA GLU A 121 -22.47 1.41 4.79
C GLU A 121 -21.44 1.94 3.78
N LEU A 122 -20.58 1.04 3.29
CA LEU A 122 -19.52 1.35 2.34
C LEU A 122 -20.09 1.48 0.92
N ARG A 123 -20.15 2.71 0.40
CA ARG A 123 -20.60 3.02 -0.97
C ARG A 123 -19.42 3.21 -1.91
N TYR A 124 -19.60 2.90 -3.20
CA TYR A 124 -18.55 2.97 -4.23
C TYR A 124 -17.34 2.06 -3.95
N SER A 125 -17.57 0.93 -3.26
CA SER A 125 -16.51 0.04 -2.80
C SER A 125 -15.62 -0.44 -3.94
N ASP A 126 -16.19 -0.87 -5.06
CA ASP A 126 -15.42 -1.39 -6.19
C ASP A 126 -14.48 -0.32 -6.78
N GLU A 127 -14.97 0.92 -6.94
CA GLU A 127 -14.18 2.02 -7.47
C GLU A 127 -13.10 2.49 -6.49
N ILE A 128 -13.41 2.54 -5.19
CA ILE A 128 -12.45 2.91 -4.15
C ILE A 128 -11.34 1.86 -4.04
N ILE A 129 -11.70 0.57 -4.02
CA ILE A 129 -10.72 -0.54 -4.00
C ILE A 129 -9.83 -0.48 -5.24
N ALA A 130 -10.40 -0.22 -6.42
CA ALA A 130 -9.63 -0.09 -7.65
C ALA A 130 -8.60 1.05 -7.57
N GLU A 131 -8.95 2.20 -6.98
CA GLU A 131 -8.00 3.29 -6.76
C GLU A 131 -6.93 2.95 -5.72
N PHE A 132 -7.27 2.26 -4.62
CA PHE A 132 -6.27 1.79 -3.64
C PHE A 132 -5.27 0.82 -4.27
N ILE A 133 -5.75 -0.16 -5.05
CA ILE A 133 -4.92 -1.10 -5.80
C ILE A 133 -3.99 -0.35 -6.75
N ARG A 134 -4.51 0.67 -7.45
CA ARG A 134 -3.71 1.47 -8.38
C ARG A 134 -2.64 2.29 -7.65
N LEU A 135 -2.98 2.89 -6.51
CA LEU A 135 -2.05 3.68 -5.71
C LEU A 135 -0.94 2.80 -5.15
N ILE A 136 -1.30 1.69 -4.50
CA ILE A 136 -0.33 0.86 -3.81
C ILE A 136 0.74 0.32 -4.76
N ARG A 137 0.41 -0.07 -6.01
CA ARG A 137 1.39 -0.62 -6.97
C ARG A 137 2.66 0.22 -7.09
N ASN A 138 2.54 1.54 -7.15
CA ASN A 138 3.65 2.44 -7.43
C ASN A 138 4.06 3.32 -6.24
N GLU A 139 3.37 3.21 -5.10
CA GLU A 139 3.63 4.07 -3.95
C GLU A 139 4.93 3.69 -3.22
N THR A 140 5.60 4.71 -2.70
CA THR A 140 6.85 4.63 -1.94
C THR A 140 6.83 5.43 -0.64
N ASP A 141 5.86 6.33 -0.43
CA ASP A 141 5.70 7.03 0.85
C ASP A 141 5.24 6.05 1.94
N ASP A 142 6.07 5.87 2.97
CA ASP A 142 5.83 4.92 4.07
C ASP A 142 4.50 5.19 4.78
N GLN A 143 4.17 6.46 5.01
CA GLN A 143 2.93 6.84 5.69
C GLN A 143 1.71 6.51 4.83
N LEU A 144 1.73 6.89 3.54
CA LEU A 144 0.64 6.57 2.63
C LEU A 144 0.48 5.05 2.43
N LEU A 145 1.58 4.29 2.36
CA LEU A 145 1.49 2.82 2.34
C LEU A 145 0.87 2.26 3.62
N SER A 146 1.20 2.86 4.78
CA SER A 146 0.58 2.49 6.05
C SER A 146 -0.92 2.76 6.05
N ASP A 147 -1.34 3.94 5.56
CA ASP A 147 -2.74 4.35 5.49
C ASP A 147 -3.52 3.50 4.48
N LEU A 148 -2.91 3.16 3.34
CA LEU A 148 -3.47 2.21 2.37
C LEU A 148 -3.67 0.83 3.00
N GLY A 149 -2.72 0.34 3.80
CA GLY A 149 -2.88 -0.94 4.52
C GLY A 149 -4.08 -0.92 5.48
N ARG A 150 -4.27 0.19 6.22
CA ARG A 150 -5.43 0.40 7.11
C ARG A 150 -6.74 0.47 6.33
N ALA A 151 -6.76 1.20 5.21
CA ALA A 151 -7.93 1.29 4.35
C ALA A 151 -8.28 -0.08 3.75
N LEU A 152 -7.32 -0.83 3.21
CA LEU A 152 -7.57 -2.14 2.62
C LEU A 152 -8.13 -3.15 3.63
N LEU A 153 -7.77 -3.05 4.91
CA LEU A 153 -8.42 -3.82 5.98
C LEU A 153 -9.91 -3.53 6.13
N ILE A 154 -10.39 -2.33 5.80
CA ILE A 154 -11.82 -2.01 5.86
C ILE A 154 -12.51 -2.42 4.56
N TRP A 155 -11.86 -2.13 3.43
CA TRP A 155 -12.52 -2.12 2.13
C TRP A 155 -12.35 -3.41 1.32
N ALA A 156 -11.27 -4.16 1.52
CA ALA A 156 -10.80 -5.12 0.50
C ALA A 156 -10.36 -6.50 1.04
N GLN A 157 -10.76 -6.90 2.26
CA GLN A 157 -10.30 -8.16 2.86
C GLN A 157 -10.58 -9.39 1.98
N ASP A 158 -11.74 -9.42 1.32
CA ASP A 158 -12.16 -10.52 0.45
C ASP A 158 -11.83 -10.29 -1.03
N ASN A 159 -11.04 -9.25 -1.36
CA ASN A 159 -10.71 -8.91 -2.74
C ASN A 159 -9.39 -9.59 -3.17
N PRO A 160 -9.42 -10.63 -4.02
CA PRO A 160 -8.22 -11.38 -4.38
C PRO A 160 -7.20 -10.54 -5.15
N VAL A 161 -7.66 -9.60 -5.99
CA VAL A 161 -6.76 -8.72 -6.76
C VAL A 161 -6.00 -7.79 -5.82
N ALA A 162 -6.64 -7.27 -4.78
CA ALA A 162 -5.96 -6.47 -3.75
C ALA A 162 -4.89 -7.29 -3.01
N VAL A 163 -5.21 -8.54 -2.64
CA VAL A 163 -4.28 -9.46 -1.98
C VAL A 163 -3.04 -9.73 -2.84
N ASP A 164 -3.23 -10.02 -4.12
CA ASP A 164 -2.12 -10.27 -5.06
C ASP A 164 -1.22 -9.05 -5.18
N VAL A 165 -1.82 -7.87 -5.39
CA VAL A 165 -1.08 -6.62 -5.57
C VAL A 165 -0.33 -6.19 -4.32
N VAL A 166 -0.94 -6.34 -3.16
CA VAL A 166 -0.29 -6.04 -1.89
C VAL A 166 0.87 -7.02 -1.65
N SER A 167 0.68 -8.30 -1.98
CA SER A 167 1.75 -9.30 -1.90
C SER A 167 2.93 -8.96 -2.80
N GLU A 168 2.67 -8.57 -4.06
CA GLU A 168 3.70 -8.07 -4.99
C GLU A 168 4.44 -6.85 -4.42
N LYS A 169 3.71 -5.89 -3.81
CA LYS A 169 4.34 -4.72 -3.20
C LYS A 169 5.24 -5.11 -2.02
N VAL A 170 4.79 -5.99 -1.13
CA VAL A 170 5.60 -6.45 0.00
C VAL A 170 6.87 -7.14 -0.47
N GLU A 171 6.80 -8.00 -1.50
CA GLU A 171 7.98 -8.62 -2.10
C GLU A 171 8.97 -7.58 -2.63
N GLN A 172 8.48 -6.56 -3.32
CA GLN A 172 9.33 -5.46 -3.81
C GLN A 172 10.00 -4.73 -2.66
N LEU A 173 9.25 -4.36 -1.61
CA LEU A 173 9.80 -3.64 -0.45
C LEU A 173 10.88 -4.48 0.27
N ILE A 174 10.63 -5.78 0.49
CA ILE A 174 11.61 -6.69 1.08
C ILE A 174 12.86 -6.79 0.20
N LYS A 175 12.69 -7.00 -1.12
CA LYS A 175 13.82 -7.10 -2.06
C LYS A 175 14.68 -5.84 -2.10
N LEU A 176 14.05 -4.68 -1.94
CA LEU A 176 14.72 -3.37 -1.91
C LEU A 176 15.24 -3.00 -0.51
N ASN A 177 15.09 -3.88 0.50
CA ASN A 177 15.38 -3.58 1.92
C ASN A 177 14.70 -2.28 2.41
N SER A 178 13.53 -1.98 1.86
CA SER A 178 12.71 -0.84 2.25
C SER A 178 11.85 -1.18 3.47
N ASN A 179 11.30 -0.14 4.12
CA ASN A 179 10.39 -0.33 5.23
C ASN A 179 9.09 -0.97 4.75
N VAL A 180 8.60 -1.99 5.46
CA VAL A 180 7.29 -2.60 5.19
C VAL A 180 6.35 -2.15 6.30
N PRO A 181 5.28 -1.39 6.00
CA PRO A 181 4.33 -0.98 7.02
C PRO A 181 3.60 -2.18 7.62
N VAL A 182 3.40 -2.15 8.94
CA VAL A 182 2.73 -3.22 9.68
C VAL A 182 1.30 -3.45 9.20
N SER A 183 0.56 -2.37 8.91
CA SER A 183 -0.82 -2.44 8.43
C SER A 183 -0.98 -3.19 7.10
N VAL A 184 0.04 -3.17 6.24
CA VAL A 184 0.05 -3.90 4.97
C VAL A 184 0.18 -5.40 5.20
N ILE A 185 0.99 -5.81 6.18
CA ILE A 185 1.07 -7.22 6.61
C ILE A 185 -0.20 -7.64 7.33
N ASP A 186 -0.76 -6.79 8.19
CA ASP A 186 -2.02 -7.08 8.89
C ASP A 186 -3.15 -7.32 7.89
N PHE A 187 -3.24 -6.54 6.81
CA PHE A 187 -4.15 -6.79 5.69
C PHE A 187 -3.96 -8.20 5.10
N LEU A 188 -2.73 -8.57 4.75
CA LEU A 188 -2.44 -9.89 4.17
C LEU A 188 -2.76 -11.05 5.14
N VAL A 189 -2.53 -10.86 6.44
CA VAL A 189 -2.89 -11.86 7.46
C VAL A 189 -4.40 -12.01 7.55
N LYS A 190 -5.14 -10.90 7.61
CA LYS A 190 -6.61 -10.92 7.71
C LYS A 190 -7.27 -11.51 6.46
N ALA A 191 -6.74 -11.18 5.29
CA ALA A 191 -7.16 -11.77 4.02
C ALA A 191 -6.69 -13.22 3.82
N ASN A 192 -5.98 -13.81 4.80
CA ASN A 192 -5.43 -15.17 4.74
C ASN A 192 -4.57 -15.41 3.48
N ALA A 193 -3.75 -14.43 3.10
CA ALA A 193 -2.90 -14.51 1.93
C ALA A 193 -1.85 -15.62 2.08
N GLU A 194 -1.68 -16.44 1.03
CA GLU A 194 -0.78 -17.59 1.03
C GLU A 194 0.66 -17.24 1.46
N LYS A 195 1.15 -16.07 1.02
CA LYS A 195 2.51 -15.61 1.28
C LYS A 195 2.69 -14.91 2.63
N ALA A 196 1.61 -14.57 3.34
CA ALA A 196 1.69 -13.82 4.61
C ALA A 196 2.61 -14.50 5.66
N PRO A 197 2.54 -15.84 5.88
CA PRO A 197 3.45 -16.51 6.81
C PRO A 197 4.93 -16.39 6.42
N LEU A 198 5.24 -16.39 5.12
CA LEU A 198 6.62 -16.25 4.63
C LEU A 198 7.13 -14.81 4.80
N PHE A 199 6.30 -13.80 4.51
CA PHE A 199 6.67 -12.40 4.71
C PHE A 199 6.92 -12.09 6.18
N ILE A 200 6.01 -12.52 7.06
CA ILE A 200 6.17 -12.34 8.51
C ILE A 200 7.45 -13.01 8.98
N ASP A 201 7.75 -14.23 8.53
CA ASP A 201 8.96 -14.92 8.94
C ASP A 201 10.24 -14.21 8.50
N THR A 202 10.25 -13.71 7.27
CA THR A 202 11.37 -12.94 6.71
C THR A 202 11.58 -11.65 7.50
N LEU A 203 10.51 -10.89 7.73
CA LEU A 203 10.56 -9.60 8.41
C LEU A 203 10.91 -9.74 9.90
N TRP A 204 10.31 -10.72 10.57
CA TRP A 204 10.59 -11.04 11.97
C TRP A 204 12.02 -11.50 12.18
N SER A 205 12.59 -12.31 11.27
CA SER A 205 13.98 -12.75 11.39
C SER A 205 14.99 -11.59 11.35
N ILE A 206 14.62 -10.45 10.77
CA ILE A 206 15.44 -9.23 10.72
C ILE A 206 15.18 -8.36 11.96
N LYS A 207 13.91 -8.12 12.29
CA LYS A 207 13.45 -7.25 13.39
C LYS A 207 12.37 -7.93 14.26
N PRO A 208 12.73 -8.90 15.13
CA PRO A 208 11.74 -9.63 15.93
C PRO A 208 10.89 -8.72 16.82
N GLU A 209 11.49 -7.66 17.36
CA GLU A 209 10.81 -6.67 18.22
C GLU A 209 9.66 -5.93 17.54
N VAL A 210 9.69 -5.78 16.21
CA VAL A 210 8.63 -5.12 15.44
C VAL A 210 7.51 -6.10 15.09
N TRP A 211 7.88 -7.32 14.65
CA TRP A 211 6.96 -8.24 13.98
C TRP A 211 6.42 -9.36 14.87
N THR A 212 6.77 -9.38 16.15
CA THR A 212 6.35 -10.45 17.09
C THR A 212 4.84 -10.58 17.18
N SER A 213 4.10 -9.46 17.20
CA SER A 213 2.63 -9.48 17.26
C SER A 213 2.01 -10.17 16.04
N GLN A 214 2.49 -9.84 14.83
CA GLN A 214 2.04 -10.46 13.58
C GLN A 214 2.39 -11.94 13.53
N TYR A 215 3.56 -12.33 14.06
CA TYR A 215 3.94 -13.74 14.16
C TYR A 215 3.02 -14.51 15.11
N ILE A 216 2.69 -13.93 16.26
CA ILE A 216 1.73 -14.51 17.21
C ILE A 216 0.36 -14.66 16.58
N ALA A 217 -0.07 -13.70 15.74
CA ALA A 217 -1.36 -13.73 15.06
C ALA A 217 -1.52 -14.91 14.08
N LEU A 218 -0.43 -15.49 13.58
CA LEU A 218 -0.45 -16.74 12.81
C LEU A 218 -0.87 -17.97 13.65
N GLY A 219 -0.77 -17.86 14.98
CA GLY A 219 -1.18 -18.88 15.93
C GLY A 219 -0.34 -20.16 15.84
N VAL A 220 -0.96 -21.29 16.24
CA VAL A 220 -0.31 -22.62 16.33
C VAL A 220 0.30 -23.08 15.00
N SER A 221 -0.21 -22.58 13.87
CA SER A 221 0.32 -22.89 12.53
C SER A 221 1.81 -22.53 12.39
N ALA A 222 2.26 -21.53 13.14
CA ALA A 222 3.61 -21.01 13.11
C ALA A 222 4.57 -21.68 14.12
N GLU A 223 4.06 -22.57 14.99
CA GLU A 223 4.83 -23.19 16.08
C GLU A 223 6.07 -23.94 15.56
N LYS A 224 5.92 -24.74 14.50
CA LYS A 224 7.05 -25.50 13.91
C LYS A 224 8.19 -24.58 13.47
N ARG A 225 7.85 -23.40 12.95
CA ARG A 225 8.83 -22.43 12.49
C ARG A 225 9.51 -21.73 13.67
N MET A 226 8.78 -21.44 14.74
CA MET A 226 9.39 -20.93 15.98
C MET A 226 10.30 -21.96 16.67
N ILE A 227 9.93 -23.25 16.65
CA ILE A 227 10.81 -24.33 17.12
C ILE A 227 12.12 -24.36 16.32
N PHE A 228 12.06 -24.17 14.99
CA PHE A 228 13.25 -24.04 14.17
C PHE A 228 14.11 -22.84 14.62
N HIS A 229 13.49 -21.68 14.83
CA HIS A 229 14.18 -20.44 15.25
C HIS A 229 14.76 -20.47 16.67
N LEU A 230 14.36 -21.41 17.54
CA LEU A 230 15.09 -21.65 18.80
C LEU A 230 16.56 -22.00 18.54
N ASN A 231 16.84 -22.72 17.46
CA ASN A 231 18.20 -23.03 17.00
C ASN A 231 18.73 -22.00 16.00
N GLY A 232 18.19 -20.77 16.03
CA GLY A 232 18.54 -19.71 15.10
C GLY A 232 20.00 -19.24 15.22
N PRO A 233 20.46 -18.42 14.26
CA PRO A 233 21.87 -18.03 14.14
C PRO A 233 22.38 -17.10 15.24
N SER A 234 21.49 -16.58 16.10
CA SER A 234 21.87 -15.67 17.18
C SER A 234 21.00 -15.85 18.42
N ILE A 235 21.57 -15.53 19.58
CA ILE A 235 20.87 -15.54 20.85
C ILE A 235 19.64 -14.62 20.85
N ARG A 236 19.66 -13.51 20.09
CA ARG A 236 18.53 -12.59 19.92
C ARG A 236 17.33 -13.32 19.31
N ILE A 237 17.55 -14.09 18.23
CA ILE A 237 16.49 -14.87 17.56
C ILE A 237 16.00 -16.00 18.47
N THR A 238 16.90 -16.71 19.15
CA THR A 238 16.52 -17.76 20.11
C THR A 238 15.64 -17.22 21.24
N LYS A 239 16.01 -16.08 21.83
CA LYS A 239 15.21 -15.39 22.87
C LYS A 239 13.84 -14.98 22.34
N ALA A 240 13.80 -14.35 21.17
CA ALA A 240 12.55 -13.93 20.55
C ALA A 240 11.64 -15.12 20.22
N ALA A 241 12.18 -16.22 19.70
CA ALA A 241 11.43 -17.45 19.43
C ALA A 241 10.84 -18.06 20.71
N ALA A 242 11.61 -18.10 21.81
CA ALA A 242 11.11 -18.56 23.10
C ALA A 242 9.93 -17.69 23.60
N SER A 243 10.02 -16.36 23.42
CA SER A 243 8.93 -15.43 23.75
C SER A 243 7.67 -15.68 22.92
N VAL A 244 7.80 -15.91 21.61
CA VAL A 244 6.64 -16.23 20.75
C VAL A 244 6.03 -17.58 21.14
N LEU A 245 6.84 -18.61 21.40
CA LEU A 245 6.37 -19.93 21.85
C LEU A 245 5.65 -19.87 23.20
N ALA A 246 5.97 -18.91 24.06
CA ALA A 246 5.18 -18.68 25.27
C ALA A 246 3.72 -18.33 24.93
N SER A 247 3.46 -17.65 23.82
CA SER A 247 2.12 -17.22 23.38
C SER A 247 1.38 -18.25 22.53
N ILE A 248 2.07 -18.94 21.62
CA ILE A 248 1.42 -19.85 20.64
C ILE A 248 1.81 -21.33 20.77
N GLY A 249 2.82 -21.64 21.59
CA GLY A 249 3.36 -22.99 21.69
C GLY A 249 2.37 -23.99 22.29
N THR A 250 2.55 -25.24 21.90
CA THR A 250 1.85 -26.42 22.42
C THR A 250 2.86 -27.39 23.04
N GLU A 251 2.41 -28.57 23.46
CA GLU A 251 3.30 -29.60 24.01
C GLU A 251 4.46 -29.96 23.08
N MET A 252 4.28 -29.80 21.75
CA MET A 252 5.32 -30.07 20.75
C MET A 252 6.59 -29.22 20.97
N ALA A 253 6.46 -27.98 21.44
CA ALA A 253 7.61 -27.11 21.70
C ALA A 253 8.38 -27.47 22.98
N LEU A 254 7.78 -28.22 23.92
CA LEU A 254 8.38 -28.45 25.25
C LEU A 254 9.75 -29.11 25.20
N GLN A 255 9.91 -30.14 24.35
CA GLN A 255 11.20 -30.84 24.22
C GLN A 255 12.30 -29.92 23.69
N SER A 256 11.96 -29.07 22.71
CA SER A 256 12.91 -28.12 22.12
C SER A 256 13.28 -27.00 23.09
N LEU A 257 12.31 -26.48 23.85
CA LEU A 257 12.53 -25.49 24.90
C LEU A 257 13.38 -26.05 26.06
N ALA A 258 13.16 -27.31 26.45
CA ALA A 258 13.88 -27.94 27.56
C ALA A 258 15.41 -27.92 27.40
N LYS A 259 15.91 -27.98 26.15
CA LYS A 259 17.35 -27.91 25.84
C LYS A 259 18.03 -26.63 26.36
N TYR A 260 17.26 -25.55 26.53
CA TYR A 260 17.77 -24.24 26.94
C TYR A 260 17.53 -23.93 28.42
N GLN A 261 16.94 -24.84 29.21
CA GLN A 261 16.74 -24.64 30.66
C GLN A 261 18.06 -24.48 31.44
N SER A 262 19.15 -25.07 30.92
CA SER A 262 20.50 -24.98 31.47
C SER A 262 21.38 -23.98 30.72
N SER A 263 20.77 -23.07 29.94
CA SER A 263 21.50 -22.00 29.25
C SER A 263 22.30 -21.13 30.24
N SER A 264 23.52 -20.75 29.86
CA SER A 264 24.34 -19.78 30.59
C SER A 264 23.80 -18.35 30.47
N ASP A 265 23.02 -18.07 29.43
CA ASP A 265 22.29 -16.80 29.29
C ASP A 265 21.06 -16.81 30.21
N SER A 266 21.08 -15.95 31.24
CA SER A 266 20.06 -15.86 32.29
C SER A 266 18.71 -15.37 31.77
N GLU A 267 18.71 -14.47 30.79
CA GLU A 267 17.49 -13.96 30.18
C GLU A 267 16.82 -15.04 29.34
N LEU A 268 17.57 -15.75 28.50
CA LEU A 268 17.05 -16.87 27.73
C LEU A 268 16.48 -17.96 28.66
N LYS A 269 17.20 -18.30 29.73
CA LYS A 269 16.73 -19.26 30.72
C LYS A 269 15.38 -18.83 31.34
N ALA A 270 15.22 -17.55 31.66
CA ALA A 270 13.97 -17.01 32.19
C ALA A 270 12.83 -17.03 31.16
N LEU A 271 13.11 -16.68 29.89
CA LEU A 271 12.12 -16.72 28.80
C LEU A 271 11.64 -18.15 28.52
N VAL A 272 12.57 -19.11 28.47
CA VAL A 272 12.28 -20.53 28.28
C VAL A 272 11.44 -21.10 29.42
N ALA A 273 11.77 -20.75 30.67
CA ALA A 273 10.99 -21.18 31.82
C ALA A 273 9.55 -20.63 31.77
N ARG A 274 9.38 -19.35 31.40
CA ARG A 274 8.06 -18.75 31.20
C ARG A 274 7.29 -19.42 30.07
N ALA A 275 7.94 -19.71 28.95
CA ALA A 275 7.31 -20.37 27.81
C ALA A 275 6.79 -21.77 28.19
N ILE A 276 7.61 -22.58 28.85
CA ILE A 276 7.23 -23.92 29.33
C ILE A 276 6.07 -23.85 30.32
N ALA A 277 6.10 -22.89 31.26
CA ALA A 277 5.03 -22.71 32.22
C ALA A 277 3.71 -22.33 31.53
N ALA A 278 3.76 -21.38 30.60
CA ALA A 278 2.59 -20.93 29.83
C ALA A 278 1.97 -22.09 29.03
N ILE A 279 2.79 -22.89 28.35
CA ILE A 279 2.34 -24.07 27.59
C ILE A 279 1.65 -25.09 28.50
N LYS A 280 2.25 -25.40 29.65
CA LYS A 280 1.69 -26.37 30.61
C LYS A 280 0.40 -25.90 31.31
N SER A 281 0.16 -24.59 31.33
CA SER A 281 -1.01 -24.00 32.00
C SER A 281 -2.24 -23.84 31.09
N ARG A 282 -2.07 -23.99 29.77
CA ARG A 282 -3.18 -24.01 28.82
C ARG A 282 -3.86 -25.37 28.82
#